data_AF-A0A1H7MHR6-F1
#
_entry.id   AF-A0A1H7MHR6-F1
#
_cell.length_a   1.000
_cell.length_b   1.000
_cell.length_c   1.000
_cell.angle_alpha   90.00
_cell.angle_beta   90.00
_cell.angle_gamma   90.00
#
_symmetry.space_group_name_H-M   'P 1'
#
loop_
_entity.id
_entity.type
_entity.pdbx_description
1 polymer ?
#
loop_
_entity_poly.entity_id
_entity_poly.type
_entity_poly.pdbx_seq_one_letter_code
_entity_poly.pdbx_strand_id
1 'polypeptide(L)'
;MYCEAKSQLSTVRDLLRFAVSRFNEVGLFFGHGSTSAYDEAAYLILHTLHLPLDRLEPFLDAHLTTPELEQVVNVIRRRATERIPAAYLAKEAWLGDFRFYVDERVIVPRSFIAELLREQLSPWVEEPDDIHSALDLCTGSGCLAVLLAHAFEHAMIDAADISQDALQVARKNVADYGLEHKINLIQSDLFAGLQERRYDLIVSNPPYVSAESMATLPEEYRHEPRNALAGGEDGLDVIREIIHSAASHLTTGGMLIVEAGHNQEALERAFPRTPFTWLETSAGDEFVFLLKRHELPSV
;
A
#
# COMPACT_ATOMS: atom_id res chain seq x y z
N MET A 1 0.41 30.13 -18.87
CA MET A 1 -0.27 28.82 -18.82
C MET A 1 -1.21 28.64 -17.63
N TYR A 2 -0.78 28.33 -16.39
CA TYR A 2 -1.75 28.08 -15.30
C TYR A 2 -2.62 29.30 -14.96
N CYS A 3 -2.10 30.52 -15.09
CA CYS A 3 -2.91 31.75 -14.96
C CYS A 3 -3.94 31.91 -16.09
N GLU A 4 -3.61 31.47 -17.31
CA GLU A 4 -4.54 31.49 -18.45
C GLU A 4 -5.59 30.39 -18.31
N ALA A 5 -5.20 29.22 -17.79
CA ALA A 5 -6.14 28.14 -17.47
C ALA A 5 -7.23 28.64 -16.49
N LYS A 6 -6.87 29.43 -15.48
CA LYS A 6 -7.83 30.05 -14.55
C LYS A 6 -8.76 31.08 -15.19
N SER A 7 -8.40 31.69 -16.32
CA SER A 7 -9.24 32.72 -16.97
C SER A 7 -10.01 32.22 -18.19
N GLN A 8 -9.62 31.07 -18.76
CA GLN A 8 -10.18 30.55 -20.00
C GLN A 8 -10.93 29.22 -19.84
N LEU A 9 -10.65 28.45 -18.78
CA LEU A 9 -11.32 27.17 -18.51
C LEU A 9 -12.44 27.39 -17.49
N SER A 10 -13.59 26.75 -17.70
CA SER A 10 -14.79 27.00 -16.90
C SER A 10 -15.47 25.74 -16.38
N THR A 11 -15.24 24.60 -17.03
CA THR A 11 -15.90 23.33 -16.69
C THR A 11 -14.94 22.26 -16.18
N VAL A 12 -15.49 21.23 -15.54
CA VAL A 12 -14.74 20.02 -15.17
C VAL A 12 -14.08 19.37 -16.39
N ARG A 13 -14.78 19.32 -17.54
CA ARG A 13 -14.26 18.80 -18.81
C ARG A 13 -13.03 19.58 -19.29
N ASP A 14 -13.07 20.91 -19.21
CA ASP A 14 -11.95 21.76 -19.60
C ASP A 14 -10.69 21.46 -18.78
N LEU A 15 -10.87 21.32 -17.47
CA LEU A 15 -9.81 21.05 -16.50
C LEU A 15 -9.27 19.62 -16.60
N LEU A 16 -10.13 18.63 -16.83
CA LEU A 16 -9.72 17.25 -17.07
C LEU A 16 -8.82 17.16 -18.30
N ARG A 17 -9.28 17.72 -19.44
CA ARG A 17 -8.46 17.75 -20.65
C ARG A 17 -7.16 18.53 -20.43
N PHE A 18 -7.17 19.61 -19.63
CA PHE A 18 -5.97 20.37 -19.28
C PHE A 18 -4.98 19.54 -18.49
N ALA A 19 -5.44 18.91 -17.40
CA ALA A 19 -4.65 18.06 -16.54
C ALA A 19 -3.99 16.93 -17.32
N VAL A 20 -4.77 16.17 -18.10
CA VAL A 20 -4.27 15.06 -18.93
C VAL A 20 -3.18 15.54 -19.90
N SER A 21 -3.41 16.67 -20.57
CA SER A 21 -2.42 17.25 -21.49
C SER A 21 -1.13 17.61 -20.75
N ARG A 22 -1.25 18.25 -19.58
CA ARG A 22 -0.11 18.66 -18.76
C ARG A 22 0.68 17.48 -18.22
N PHE A 23 -0.01 16.46 -17.72
CA PHE A 23 0.59 15.27 -17.13
C PHE A 23 1.36 14.46 -18.18
N ASN A 24 0.80 14.32 -19.39
CA ASN A 24 1.50 13.69 -20.50
C ASN A 24 2.69 14.51 -21.01
N GLU A 25 2.55 15.83 -21.13
CA GLU A 25 3.62 16.72 -21.62
C GLU A 25 4.87 16.70 -20.72
N VAL A 26 4.68 16.67 -19.40
CA VAL A 26 5.82 16.61 -18.45
C VAL A 26 6.32 15.17 -18.21
N GLY A 27 5.67 14.17 -18.82
CA GLY A 27 6.02 12.76 -18.68
C GLY A 27 5.95 12.30 -17.22
N LEU A 28 4.79 12.45 -16.58
CA LEU A 28 4.58 11.91 -15.23
C LEU A 28 4.57 10.38 -15.27
N PHE A 29 5.09 9.78 -14.21
CA PHE A 29 4.91 8.36 -13.95
C PHE A 29 3.63 8.13 -13.15
N PHE A 30 2.91 7.05 -13.44
CA PHE A 30 1.69 6.63 -12.74
C PHE A 30 1.87 5.21 -12.21
N GLY A 31 1.77 5.05 -10.88
CA GLY A 31 1.88 3.74 -10.24
C GLY A 31 1.52 3.73 -8.74
N HIS A 32 0.97 4.83 -8.23
CA HIS A 32 0.54 5.01 -6.84
C HIS A 32 -0.99 4.90 -6.69
N GLY A 33 -1.63 4.04 -7.49
CA GLY A 33 -3.08 3.81 -7.50
C GLY A 33 -3.80 4.19 -8.80
N SER A 34 -3.13 4.90 -9.71
CA SER A 34 -3.64 5.18 -11.06
C SER A 34 -2.68 4.66 -12.12
N THR A 35 -3.20 4.26 -13.28
CA THR A 35 -2.40 3.70 -14.39
C THR A 35 -2.24 4.67 -15.56
N SER A 36 -2.96 5.80 -15.54
CA SER A 36 -2.92 6.78 -16.62
C SER A 36 -3.07 8.22 -16.12
N ALA A 37 -2.65 9.16 -16.98
CA ALA A 37 -2.87 10.58 -16.79
C ALA A 37 -4.36 10.95 -16.65
N TYR A 38 -5.24 10.19 -17.32
CA TYR A 38 -6.68 10.41 -17.26
C TYR A 38 -7.24 10.07 -15.89
N ASP A 39 -6.93 8.88 -15.39
CA ASP A 39 -7.47 8.39 -14.12
C ASP A 39 -6.98 9.25 -12.95
N GLU A 40 -5.69 9.59 -12.94
CA GLU A 40 -5.14 10.42 -11.87
C GLU A 40 -5.66 11.87 -11.94
N ALA A 41 -5.87 12.42 -13.14
CA ALA A 41 -6.48 13.73 -13.31
C ALA A 41 -7.93 13.74 -12.82
N ALA A 42 -8.73 12.73 -13.20
CA ALA A 42 -10.10 12.56 -12.74
C ALA A 42 -10.15 12.47 -11.22
N TYR A 43 -9.30 11.62 -10.62
CA TYR A 43 -9.18 11.49 -9.16
C TYR A 43 -8.90 12.82 -8.48
N LEU A 44 -7.85 13.55 -8.91
CA LEU A 44 -7.49 14.83 -8.29
C LEU A 44 -8.59 15.89 -8.42
N ILE A 45 -9.29 15.93 -9.56
CA ILE A 45 -10.38 16.89 -9.77
C ILE A 45 -11.58 16.54 -8.88
N LEU A 46 -12.06 15.29 -8.92
CA LEU A 46 -13.21 14.85 -8.14
C LEU A 46 -12.95 14.99 -6.64
N HIS A 47 -11.77 14.57 -6.17
CA HIS A 47 -11.36 14.69 -4.78
C HIS A 47 -11.33 16.16 -4.33
N THR A 48 -10.73 17.04 -5.13
CA THR A 48 -10.63 18.48 -4.81
C THR A 48 -12.00 19.16 -4.74
N LEU A 49 -12.96 18.70 -5.56
CA LEU A 49 -14.32 19.23 -5.61
C LEU A 49 -15.29 18.52 -4.65
N HIS A 50 -14.81 17.56 -3.85
CA HIS A 50 -15.64 16.73 -2.98
C HIS A 50 -16.77 16.00 -3.71
N LEU A 51 -16.50 15.54 -4.92
CA LEU A 51 -17.42 14.78 -5.77
C LEU A 51 -17.17 13.26 -5.61
N PRO A 52 -18.17 12.41 -5.92
CA PRO A 52 -17.99 10.96 -5.91
C PRO A 52 -16.87 10.53 -6.87
N LEU A 53 -15.86 9.81 -6.35
CA LEU A 53 -14.67 9.42 -7.12
C LEU A 53 -14.97 8.41 -8.23
N ASP A 54 -16.10 7.71 -8.14
CA ASP A 54 -16.57 6.70 -9.09
C ASP A 54 -17.44 7.31 -10.22
N ARG A 55 -17.70 8.62 -10.21
CA ARG A 55 -18.64 9.26 -11.15
C ARG A 55 -18.13 10.61 -11.64
N LEU A 56 -17.61 10.63 -12.87
CA LEU A 56 -17.12 11.85 -13.50
C LEU A 56 -18.13 12.47 -14.47
N GLU A 57 -18.78 11.63 -15.26
CA GLU A 57 -19.60 12.00 -16.41
C GLU A 57 -20.70 13.02 -16.10
N PRO A 58 -21.45 12.90 -14.98
CA PRO A 58 -22.51 13.86 -14.68
C PRO A 58 -22.01 15.29 -14.43
N PHE A 59 -20.73 15.44 -14.07
CA PHE A 59 -20.15 16.72 -13.67
C PHE A 59 -19.34 17.39 -14.78
N LEU A 60 -19.09 16.72 -15.91
CA LEU A 60 -18.19 17.22 -16.96
C LEU A 60 -18.53 18.63 -17.44
N ASP A 61 -19.82 18.94 -17.60
CA ASP A 61 -20.29 20.23 -18.12
C ASP A 61 -20.67 21.22 -16.99
N ALA A 62 -20.45 20.84 -15.73
CA ALA A 62 -20.66 21.72 -14.58
C ALA A 62 -19.64 22.86 -14.57
N HIS A 63 -20.13 24.07 -14.34
CA HIS A 63 -19.27 25.24 -14.19
C HIS A 63 -18.78 25.35 -12.75
N LEU A 64 -17.51 25.73 -12.60
CA LEU A 64 -16.88 25.89 -11.29
C LEU A 64 -16.95 27.33 -10.82
N THR A 65 -17.11 27.50 -9.51
CA THR A 65 -16.86 28.78 -8.85
C THR A 65 -15.37 29.14 -8.93
N THR A 66 -15.04 30.42 -8.76
CA THR A 66 -13.64 30.86 -8.77
C THR A 66 -12.77 30.12 -7.75
N PRO A 67 -13.19 29.92 -6.48
CA PRO A 67 -12.40 29.16 -5.52
C PRO A 67 -12.15 27.70 -5.93
N GLU A 68 -13.16 27.00 -6.43
CA GLU A 68 -13.04 25.61 -6.91
C GLU A 68 -12.05 25.51 -8.08
N LEU A 69 -12.19 26.39 -9.07
CA LEU A 69 -11.26 26.48 -10.21
C LEU A 69 -9.82 26.73 -9.74
N GLU A 70 -9.62 27.62 -8.77
CA GLU A 70 -8.29 27.90 -8.23
C GLU A 70 -7.67 26.71 -7.50
N GLN A 71 -8.46 25.98 -6.71
CA GLN A 71 -8.03 24.78 -6.00
C GLN A 71 -7.63 23.67 -6.97
N VAL A 72 -8.49 23.39 -7.97
CA VAL A 72 -8.24 22.35 -8.97
C VAL A 72 -7.01 22.69 -9.83
N VAL A 73 -6.90 23.92 -10.33
CA VAL A 73 -5.72 24.34 -11.09
C VAL A 73 -4.45 24.26 -10.24
N ASN A 74 -4.53 24.58 -8.94
CA ASN A 74 -3.38 24.47 -8.06
C ASN A 74 -2.94 23.01 -7.86
N VAL A 75 -3.86 22.07 -7.61
CA VAL A 75 -3.47 20.66 -7.43
C VAL A 75 -2.88 20.06 -8.71
N ILE A 76 -3.43 20.40 -9.88
CA ILE A 76 -2.87 20.00 -11.19
C ILE A 76 -1.46 20.56 -11.37
N ARG A 77 -1.26 21.84 -11.06
CA ARG A 77 0.06 22.48 -11.13
C ARG A 77 1.05 21.75 -10.24
N ARG A 78 0.70 21.53 -8.96
CA ARG A 78 1.57 20.84 -7.99
C ARG A 78 1.92 19.45 -8.48
N ARG A 79 0.95 18.65 -8.93
CA ARG A 79 1.20 17.32 -9.49
C ARG A 79 2.17 17.36 -10.68
N ALA A 80 1.99 18.30 -11.60
CA ALA A 80 2.82 18.43 -12.79
C ALA A 80 4.23 18.99 -12.53
N THR A 81 4.40 19.86 -11.53
CA THR A 81 5.69 20.53 -11.27
C THR A 81 6.51 19.89 -10.15
N GLU A 82 5.84 19.45 -9.08
CA GLU A 82 6.49 18.85 -7.90
C GLU A 82 6.60 17.33 -8.04
N ARG A 83 5.83 16.72 -8.97
CA ARG A 83 5.72 15.26 -9.16
C ARG A 83 5.36 14.48 -7.90
N ILE A 84 4.73 15.14 -6.94
CA ILE A 84 4.22 14.49 -5.73
C ILE A 84 3.08 13.53 -6.15
N PRO A 85 3.07 12.27 -5.71
CA PRO A 85 1.97 11.34 -5.97
C PRO A 85 0.61 11.94 -5.65
N ALA A 86 -0.41 11.67 -6.47
CA ALA A 86 -1.74 12.22 -6.24
C ALA A 86 -2.30 11.86 -4.86
N ALA A 87 -2.00 10.66 -4.35
CA ALA A 87 -2.39 10.22 -3.03
C ALA A 87 -1.90 11.15 -1.91
N TYR A 88 -0.67 11.67 -1.99
CA TYR A 88 -0.13 12.60 -1.01
C TYR A 88 -0.66 14.02 -1.17
N LEU A 89 -1.02 14.42 -2.40
CA LEU A 89 -1.70 15.70 -2.64
C LEU A 89 -3.12 15.68 -2.06
N ALA A 90 -3.82 14.55 -2.20
CA ALA A 90 -5.15 14.31 -1.63
C ALA A 90 -5.12 13.98 -0.14
N LYS A 91 -3.98 13.51 0.38
CA LYS A 91 -3.83 12.88 1.71
C LYS A 91 -4.76 11.67 1.88
N GLU A 92 -4.94 10.94 0.80
CA GLU A 92 -5.87 9.82 0.69
C GLU A 92 -5.39 8.80 -0.35
N ALA A 93 -5.53 7.52 -0.03
CA ALA A 93 -5.32 6.40 -0.94
C ALA A 93 -6.36 5.31 -0.69
N TRP A 94 -6.58 4.47 -1.69
CA TRP A 94 -7.54 3.37 -1.65
C TRP A 94 -6.82 2.03 -1.83
N LEU A 95 -7.22 1.03 -1.05
CA LEU A 95 -6.76 -0.34 -1.17
C LEU A 95 -8.00 -1.26 -1.14
N GLY A 96 -8.41 -1.72 -2.33
CA GLY A 96 -9.74 -2.29 -2.51
C GLY A 96 -10.82 -1.27 -2.15
N ASP A 97 -11.79 -1.69 -1.34
CA ASP A 97 -12.91 -0.84 -0.91
C ASP A 97 -12.57 0.05 0.30
N PHE A 98 -11.33 -0.02 0.79
CA PHE A 98 -10.89 0.69 2.00
C PHE A 98 -10.11 1.96 1.65
N ARG A 99 -10.51 3.05 2.28
CA ARG A 99 -9.90 4.38 2.17
C ARG A 99 -8.95 4.62 3.35
N PHE A 100 -7.75 5.12 3.08
CA PHE A 100 -6.73 5.39 4.08
C PHE A 100 -6.18 6.80 3.95
N TYR A 101 -5.95 7.45 5.10
CA TYR A 101 -5.10 8.63 5.16
C TYR A 101 -3.64 8.24 4.91
N VAL A 102 -2.97 9.01 4.06
CA VAL A 102 -1.56 8.80 3.72
C VAL A 102 -0.82 10.13 3.59
N ASP A 103 0.47 10.10 3.88
CA ASP A 103 1.40 11.19 3.62
C ASP A 103 2.82 10.65 3.41
N GLU A 104 3.79 11.56 3.23
CA GLU A 104 5.19 11.25 2.96
C GLU A 104 5.88 10.37 4.02
N ARG A 105 5.25 10.09 5.16
CA ARG A 105 5.77 9.19 6.21
C ARG A 105 5.55 7.71 5.91
N VAL A 106 4.68 7.38 4.95
CA VAL A 106 4.31 5.99 4.60
C VAL A 106 4.29 5.78 3.10
N ILE A 107 4.55 4.56 2.64
CA ILE A 107 4.32 4.18 1.24
C ILE A 107 2.83 4.31 0.88
N VAL A 108 2.51 4.69 -0.36
CA VAL A 108 1.12 4.69 -0.85
C VAL A 108 0.63 3.24 -0.94
N PRO A 109 -0.48 2.88 -0.26
CA PRO A 109 -1.02 1.52 -0.20
C PRO A 109 -1.16 0.88 -1.58
N ARG A 110 -0.44 -0.24 -1.73
CA ARG A 110 -0.54 -1.16 -2.86
C ARG A 110 -0.03 -2.50 -2.36
N SER A 111 -0.90 -3.50 -2.28
CA SER A 111 -0.51 -4.85 -1.89
C SER A 111 -1.49 -5.85 -2.47
N PHE A 112 -0.94 -6.92 -3.03
CA PHE A 112 -1.74 -8.03 -3.52
C PHE A 112 -2.31 -8.88 -2.39
N ILE A 113 -1.74 -8.79 -1.18
CA ILE A 113 -2.30 -9.42 0.03
C ILE A 113 -3.72 -8.90 0.32
N ALA A 114 -4.02 -7.63 -0.03
CA ALA A 114 -5.36 -7.08 0.17
C ALA A 114 -6.43 -7.83 -0.63
N GLU A 115 -6.11 -8.30 -1.84
CA GLU A 115 -7.01 -9.13 -2.64
C GLU A 115 -7.28 -10.46 -1.95
N LEU A 116 -6.22 -11.12 -1.46
CA LEU A 116 -6.30 -12.40 -0.77
C LEU A 116 -7.08 -12.33 0.54
N LEU A 117 -6.96 -11.21 1.28
CA LEU A 117 -7.69 -10.99 2.53
C LEU A 117 -9.20 -10.83 2.33
N ARG A 118 -9.67 -10.35 1.17
CA ARG A 118 -11.11 -10.27 0.87
C ARG A 118 -11.76 -11.66 0.86
N GLU A 119 -11.02 -12.67 0.42
CA GLU A 119 -11.44 -14.07 0.40
C GLU A 119 -10.90 -14.84 1.61
N GLN A 120 -10.51 -14.13 2.68
CA GLN A 120 -10.00 -14.70 3.94
C GLN A 120 -8.86 -15.71 3.74
N LEU A 121 -8.05 -15.54 2.69
CA LEU A 121 -6.95 -16.45 2.32
C LEU A 121 -7.40 -17.87 1.96
N SER A 122 -8.64 -18.04 1.49
CA SER A 122 -9.12 -19.32 0.97
C SER A 122 -8.23 -19.84 -0.18
N PRO A 123 -7.97 -21.16 -0.27
CA PRO A 123 -8.45 -22.25 0.60
C PRO A 123 -7.49 -22.55 1.78
N TRP A 124 -6.50 -21.69 2.05
CA TRP A 124 -5.43 -21.97 3.01
C TRP A 124 -5.85 -21.81 4.46
N VAL A 125 -6.78 -20.88 4.72
CA VAL A 125 -7.54 -20.81 5.97
C VAL A 125 -8.87 -21.53 5.75
N GLU A 126 -9.03 -22.70 6.37
CA GLU A 126 -10.27 -23.49 6.26
C GLU A 126 -11.40 -22.86 7.07
N GLU A 127 -11.10 -22.44 8.30
CA GLU A 127 -12.06 -21.85 9.24
C GLU A 127 -11.54 -20.47 9.70
N PRO A 128 -12.01 -19.36 9.09
CA PRO A 128 -11.56 -18.01 9.44
C PRO A 128 -11.77 -17.64 10.92
N ASP A 129 -12.76 -18.25 11.57
CA ASP A 129 -13.08 -18.03 12.99
C ASP A 129 -12.01 -18.57 13.94
N ASP A 130 -11.13 -19.47 13.49
CA ASP A 130 -10.01 -20.03 14.26
C ASP A 130 -8.77 -19.12 14.27
N ILE A 131 -8.76 -18.06 13.46
CA ILE A 131 -7.70 -17.04 13.50
C ILE A 131 -7.97 -16.09 14.66
N HIS A 132 -7.21 -16.24 15.74
CA HIS A 132 -7.34 -15.43 16.96
C HIS A 132 -6.23 -14.39 17.12
N SER A 133 -5.10 -14.56 16.43
CA SER A 133 -3.95 -13.67 16.54
C SER A 133 -3.28 -13.48 15.18
N ALA A 134 -3.17 -12.24 14.74
CA ALA A 134 -2.51 -11.91 13.47
C ALA A 134 -1.47 -10.79 13.65
N LEU A 135 -0.42 -10.83 12.84
CA LEU A 135 0.62 -9.81 12.77
C LEU A 135 0.66 -9.20 11.37
N ASP A 136 0.55 -7.88 11.28
CA ASP A 136 0.96 -7.09 10.10
C ASP A 136 2.37 -6.55 10.32
N LEU A 137 3.36 -7.21 9.73
CA LEU A 137 4.77 -6.86 9.86
C LEU A 137 5.18 -5.89 8.74
N CYS A 138 5.88 -4.81 9.11
CA CYS A 138 6.15 -3.68 8.21
C CYS A 138 4.85 -2.94 7.84
N THR A 139 3.99 -2.68 8.84
CA THR A 139 2.60 -2.24 8.63
C THR A 139 2.45 -0.90 7.90
N GLY A 140 3.45 -0.02 7.96
CA GLY A 140 3.43 1.29 7.33
C GLY A 140 2.22 2.12 7.76
N SER A 141 1.27 2.28 6.83
CA SER A 141 0.03 3.03 7.05
C SER A 141 -1.05 2.28 7.84
N GLY A 142 -0.83 1.01 8.23
CA GLY A 142 -1.84 0.20 8.92
C GLY A 142 -2.89 -0.42 8.01
N CYS A 143 -2.72 -0.34 6.68
CA CYS A 143 -3.76 -0.75 5.75
C CYS A 143 -4.03 -2.26 5.78
N LEU A 144 -2.99 -3.10 5.80
CA LEU A 144 -3.15 -4.55 5.93
C LEU A 144 -3.64 -4.94 7.33
N ALA A 145 -3.18 -4.27 8.39
CA ALA A 145 -3.71 -4.47 9.75
C ALA A 145 -5.24 -4.22 9.84
N VAL A 146 -5.73 -3.15 9.20
CA VAL A 146 -7.17 -2.87 9.12
C VAL A 146 -7.89 -3.96 8.32
N LEU A 147 -7.37 -4.34 7.15
CA LEU A 147 -7.95 -5.41 6.34
C LEU A 147 -7.99 -6.76 7.09
N LEU A 148 -6.93 -7.11 7.83
CA LEU A 148 -6.89 -8.29 8.69
C LEU A 148 -7.97 -8.25 9.77
N ALA A 149 -8.14 -7.11 10.44
CA ALA A 149 -9.17 -6.94 11.46
C ALA A 149 -10.60 -7.08 10.89
N HIS A 150 -10.80 -6.76 9.60
CA HIS A 150 -12.07 -6.99 8.92
C HIS A 150 -12.24 -8.43 8.41
N ALA A 151 -11.16 -9.05 7.93
CA ALA A 151 -11.19 -10.41 7.39
C ALA A 151 -11.40 -11.46 8.49
N PHE A 152 -10.81 -11.26 9.67
CA PHE A 152 -10.84 -12.22 10.78
C PHE A 152 -11.50 -11.59 12.02
N GLU A 153 -12.79 -11.87 12.23
CA GLU A 153 -13.60 -11.20 13.26
C GLU A 153 -13.06 -11.41 14.68
N HIS A 154 -12.53 -12.61 14.97
CA HIS A 154 -12.01 -12.96 16.30
C HIS A 154 -10.53 -12.63 16.52
N ALA A 155 -9.82 -12.15 15.51
CA ALA A 155 -8.38 -11.93 15.58
C ALA A 155 -8.00 -10.63 16.29
N MET A 156 -7.13 -10.71 17.30
CA MET A 156 -6.37 -9.55 17.77
C MET A 156 -5.19 -9.30 16.84
N ILE A 157 -5.03 -8.06 16.37
CA ILE A 157 -4.02 -7.71 15.38
C ILE A 157 -2.91 -6.92 16.05
N ASP A 158 -1.68 -7.40 15.94
CA ASP A 158 -0.50 -6.57 16.18
C ASP A 158 -0.03 -6.01 14.83
N ALA A 159 0.27 -4.71 14.77
CA ALA A 159 0.78 -4.05 13.58
C ALA A 159 2.13 -3.41 13.92
N ALA A 160 3.19 -3.90 13.31
CA ALA A 160 4.56 -3.61 13.69
C ALA A 160 5.31 -2.86 12.58
N ASP A 161 5.98 -1.77 12.94
CA ASP A 161 6.84 -1.02 12.02
C ASP A 161 8.06 -0.45 12.76
N ILE A 162 9.18 -0.30 12.05
CA ILE A 162 10.39 0.32 12.58
C ILE A 162 10.21 1.85 12.73
N SER A 163 9.37 2.44 11.89
CA SER A 163 9.12 3.86 11.80
C SER A 163 8.00 4.31 12.74
N GLN A 164 8.37 5.06 13.77
CA GLN A 164 7.40 5.71 14.66
C GLN A 164 6.51 6.72 13.91
N ASP A 165 7.01 7.31 12.82
CA ASP A 165 6.27 8.24 11.98
C ASP A 165 5.21 7.51 11.14
N ALA A 166 5.52 6.32 10.62
CA ALA A 166 4.55 5.45 9.97
C ALA A 166 3.44 5.02 10.95
N LEU A 167 3.82 4.62 12.17
CA LEU A 167 2.85 4.25 13.21
C LEU A 167 1.93 5.41 13.64
N GLN A 168 2.32 6.67 13.45
CA GLN A 168 1.40 7.80 13.65
C GLN A 168 0.32 7.86 12.56
N VAL A 169 0.68 7.57 11.31
CA VAL A 169 -0.28 7.43 10.21
C VAL A 169 -1.17 6.21 10.44
N ALA A 170 -0.60 5.06 10.80
CA ALA A 170 -1.36 3.86 11.15
C ALA A 170 -2.36 4.12 12.27
N ARG A 171 -1.97 4.84 13.33
CA ARG A 171 -2.87 5.21 14.43
C ARG A 171 -4.08 6.00 13.95
N LYS A 172 -3.87 6.94 13.02
CA LYS A 172 -4.97 7.69 12.44
C LYS A 172 -5.90 6.77 11.65
N ASN A 173 -5.36 5.89 10.82
CA ASN A 173 -6.16 4.97 10.03
C ASN A 173 -6.95 3.98 10.91
N VAL A 174 -6.30 3.38 11.92
CA VAL A 174 -6.98 2.51 12.89
C VAL A 174 -8.14 3.23 13.59
N ALA A 175 -7.94 4.49 14.00
CA ALA A 175 -8.98 5.29 14.63
C ALA A 175 -10.10 5.69 13.66
N ASP A 176 -9.78 6.01 12.39
CA ASP A 176 -10.77 6.32 11.37
C ASP A 176 -11.74 5.14 11.10
N TYR A 177 -11.32 3.89 11.41
CA TYR A 177 -12.15 2.68 11.35
C TYR A 177 -12.70 2.21 12.72
N GLY A 178 -12.36 2.88 13.84
CA GLY A 178 -12.81 2.49 15.18
C GLY A 178 -12.23 1.17 15.70
N LEU A 179 -11.04 0.78 15.22
CA LEU A 179 -10.40 -0.51 15.47
C LEU A 179 -9.33 -0.46 16.58
N GLU A 180 -9.26 0.60 17.39
CA GLU A 180 -8.24 0.77 18.44
C GLU A 180 -8.28 -0.32 19.51
N HIS A 181 -9.43 -0.97 19.68
CA HIS A 181 -9.63 -2.07 20.62
C HIS A 181 -9.15 -3.42 20.07
N LYS A 182 -8.88 -3.51 18.76
CA LYS A 182 -8.57 -4.75 18.04
C LYS A 182 -7.15 -4.73 17.45
N ILE A 183 -6.64 -3.56 17.10
CA ILE A 183 -5.31 -3.36 16.50
C ILE A 183 -4.38 -2.66 17.50
N ASN A 184 -3.28 -3.33 17.84
CA ASN A 184 -2.22 -2.80 18.67
C ASN A 184 -1.00 -2.42 17.83
N LEU A 185 -0.55 -1.16 17.96
CA LEU A 185 0.56 -0.61 17.17
C LEU A 185 1.88 -0.74 17.95
N ILE A 186 2.87 -1.40 17.37
CA ILE A 186 4.15 -1.70 18.02
C ILE A 186 5.30 -1.14 17.20
N GLN A 187 6.15 -0.32 17.81
CA GLN A 187 7.43 0.02 17.20
C GLN A 187 8.40 -1.16 17.35
N SER A 188 8.84 -1.72 16.23
CA SER A 188 9.68 -2.92 16.20
C SER A 188 10.56 -2.93 14.95
N ASP A 189 11.83 -3.29 15.11
CA ASP A 189 12.65 -3.73 13.98
C ASP A 189 12.35 -5.20 13.71
N LEU A 190 11.53 -5.44 12.69
CA LEU A 190 10.94 -6.74 12.39
C LEU A 190 10.37 -7.40 13.66
N PHE A 191 10.96 -8.50 14.11
CA PHE A 191 10.48 -9.27 15.26
C PHE A 191 11.05 -8.82 16.61
N ALA A 192 12.05 -7.93 16.64
CA ALA A 192 12.82 -7.61 17.86
C ALA A 192 11.95 -7.04 19.01
N GLY A 193 10.91 -6.26 18.68
CA GLY A 193 9.97 -5.68 19.63
C GLY A 193 8.78 -6.57 19.99
N LEU A 194 8.68 -7.78 19.42
CA LEU A 194 7.51 -8.65 19.56
C LEU A 194 7.62 -9.66 20.71
N GLN A 195 8.77 -9.76 21.38
CA GLN A 195 9.00 -10.63 22.54
C GLN A 195 8.66 -12.11 22.24
N GLU A 196 7.94 -12.81 23.11
CA GLU A 196 7.53 -14.21 22.93
C GLU A 196 6.14 -14.37 22.28
N ARG A 197 5.61 -13.31 21.64
CA ARG A 197 4.31 -13.39 20.97
C ARG A 197 4.32 -14.46 19.87
N ARG A 198 3.17 -15.09 19.67
CA ARG A 198 2.93 -16.11 18.65
C ARG A 198 1.62 -15.76 17.94
N TYR A 199 1.60 -15.92 16.63
CA TYR A 199 0.47 -15.57 15.78
C TYR A 199 0.01 -16.77 14.97
N ASP A 200 -1.30 -16.85 14.72
CA ASP A 200 -1.90 -17.80 13.79
C ASP A 200 -1.60 -17.39 12.35
N LEU A 201 -1.49 -16.08 12.11
CA LEU A 201 -1.18 -15.52 10.80
C LEU A 201 -0.18 -14.37 10.92
N ILE A 202 0.88 -14.40 10.11
CA ILE A 202 1.77 -13.26 9.90
C ILE A 202 1.64 -12.87 8.44
N VAL A 203 1.28 -11.61 8.18
CA VAL A 203 1.34 -10.99 6.86
C VAL A 203 2.44 -9.95 6.83
N SER A 204 3.10 -9.79 5.69
CA SER A 204 4.06 -8.70 5.50
C SER A 204 4.11 -8.26 4.04
N ASN A 205 4.08 -6.95 3.83
CA ASN A 205 4.53 -6.33 2.59
C ASN A 205 5.84 -5.56 2.87
N PRO A 206 6.98 -6.27 3.02
CA PRO A 206 8.24 -5.66 3.39
C PRO A 206 8.84 -4.88 2.21
N PRO A 207 9.83 -4.00 2.45
CA PRO A 207 10.60 -3.42 1.37
C PRO A 207 11.36 -4.51 0.59
N TYR A 208 11.15 -4.57 -0.72
CA TYR A 208 11.73 -5.59 -1.61
C TYR A 208 12.39 -5.02 -2.89
N VAL A 209 12.60 -3.71 -2.96
CA VAL A 209 13.20 -3.06 -4.14
C VAL A 209 14.73 -3.15 -4.06
N SER A 210 15.34 -3.75 -5.08
CA SER A 210 16.80 -3.90 -5.19
C SER A 210 17.54 -2.57 -5.33
N ALA A 211 18.84 -2.55 -5.02
CA ALA A 211 19.68 -1.36 -5.13
C ALA A 211 19.70 -0.78 -6.57
N GLU A 212 19.74 -1.67 -7.58
CA GLU A 212 19.67 -1.29 -9.00
C GLU A 212 18.33 -0.61 -9.35
N SER A 213 17.21 -1.18 -8.90
CA SER A 213 15.88 -0.61 -9.12
C SER A 213 15.72 0.72 -8.38
N MET A 214 16.22 0.81 -7.14
CA MET A 214 16.25 2.05 -6.36
C MET A 214 16.99 3.18 -7.08
N ALA A 215 18.05 2.87 -7.83
CA ALA A 215 18.83 3.87 -8.58
C ALA A 215 18.08 4.45 -9.79
N THR A 216 17.11 3.71 -10.32
CA THR A 216 16.35 4.06 -11.53
C THR A 216 14.90 4.46 -11.25
N LEU A 217 14.51 4.57 -9.97
CA LEU A 217 13.16 4.96 -9.57
C LEU A 217 12.71 6.28 -10.22
N PRO A 218 11.48 6.32 -10.78
CA PRO A 218 10.85 7.57 -11.22
C PRO A 218 10.78 8.59 -10.08
N GLU A 219 10.76 9.88 -10.43
CA GLU A 219 10.75 10.98 -9.45
C GLU A 219 9.58 10.90 -8.47
N GLU A 220 8.43 10.41 -8.92
CA GLU A 220 7.23 10.20 -8.11
C GLU A 220 7.47 9.24 -6.92
N TYR A 221 8.19 8.13 -7.13
CA TYR A 221 8.49 7.16 -6.07
C TYR A 221 9.52 7.68 -5.06
N ARG A 222 10.31 8.68 -5.43
CA ARG A 222 11.31 9.27 -4.52
C ARG A 222 10.68 10.13 -3.41
N HIS A 223 9.38 10.44 -3.53
CA HIS A 223 8.61 11.07 -2.47
C HIS A 223 8.17 10.09 -1.38
N GLU A 224 8.23 8.78 -1.64
CA GLU A 224 7.93 7.77 -0.63
C GLU A 224 9.15 7.50 0.27
N PRO A 225 8.95 7.04 1.53
CA PRO A 225 10.05 6.73 2.42
C PRO A 225 10.99 5.68 1.83
N ARG A 226 12.28 6.00 1.74
CA ARG A 226 13.30 5.08 1.19
C ARG A 226 13.32 3.73 1.91
N ASN A 227 13.16 3.73 3.23
CA ASN A 227 13.14 2.52 4.06
C ASN A 227 11.90 1.65 3.83
N ALA A 228 10.81 2.20 3.28
CA ALA A 228 9.64 1.43 2.89
C ALA A 228 9.78 0.76 1.51
N LEU A 229 10.82 1.09 0.74
CA LEU A 229 11.08 0.53 -0.58
C LEU A 229 12.32 -0.37 -0.60
N ALA A 230 13.43 0.08 -0.02
CA ALA A 230 14.75 -0.53 -0.20
C ALA A 230 14.90 -1.88 0.51
N GLY A 231 15.00 -2.96 -0.28
CA GLY A 231 15.16 -4.34 0.20
C GLY A 231 16.61 -4.84 0.19
N GLY A 232 17.60 -3.95 0.08
CA GLY A 232 19.02 -4.32 0.02
C GLY A 232 19.57 -4.46 -1.40
N GLU A 233 20.69 -5.15 -1.56
CA GLU A 233 21.41 -5.27 -2.84
C GLU A 233 20.52 -5.94 -3.90
N ASP A 234 19.95 -7.10 -3.56
CA ASP A 234 19.09 -7.89 -4.44
C ASP A 234 17.60 -7.84 -4.04
N GLY A 235 17.22 -6.95 -3.13
CA GLY A 235 15.84 -6.77 -2.71
C GLY A 235 15.33 -7.80 -1.70
N LEU A 236 16.17 -8.70 -1.21
CA LEU A 236 15.74 -9.82 -0.36
C LEU A 236 16.19 -9.74 1.10
N ASP A 237 16.91 -8.69 1.53
CA ASP A 237 17.49 -8.64 2.89
C ASP A 237 16.43 -8.77 3.98
N VAL A 238 15.34 -8.00 3.87
CA VAL A 238 14.25 -8.04 4.84
C VAL A 238 13.45 -9.34 4.73
N ILE A 239 13.15 -9.80 3.51
CA ILE A 239 12.42 -11.07 3.30
C ILE A 239 13.19 -12.26 3.89
N ARG A 240 14.52 -12.29 3.73
CA ARG A 240 15.37 -13.31 4.35
C ARG A 240 15.23 -13.30 5.86
N GLU A 241 15.34 -12.14 6.50
CA GLU A 241 15.23 -12.04 7.95
C GLU A 241 13.84 -12.47 8.46
N ILE A 242 12.79 -12.15 7.70
CA ILE A 242 11.44 -12.61 7.98
C ILE A 242 11.35 -14.14 7.94
N ILE A 243 11.83 -14.78 6.88
CA ILE A 243 11.79 -16.24 6.73
C ILE A 243 12.56 -16.94 7.86
N HIS A 244 13.73 -16.42 8.24
CA HIS A 244 14.54 -17.02 9.32
C HIS A 244 13.88 -16.85 10.71
N SER A 245 13.13 -15.77 10.94
CA SER A 245 12.61 -15.43 12.27
C SER A 245 11.15 -15.86 12.50
N ALA A 246 10.35 -15.96 11.43
CA ALA A 246 8.91 -16.19 11.51
C ALA A 246 8.53 -17.49 12.23
N ALA A 247 9.31 -18.56 12.09
CA ALA A 247 9.01 -19.86 12.71
C ALA A 247 8.92 -19.78 14.25
N SER A 248 9.68 -18.86 14.83
CA SER A 248 9.68 -18.59 16.26
C SER A 248 8.48 -17.73 16.70
N HIS A 249 7.77 -17.07 15.79
CA HIS A 249 6.62 -16.20 16.08
C HIS A 249 5.29 -16.77 15.55
N LEU A 250 5.29 -17.96 14.97
CA LEU A 250 4.07 -18.64 14.54
C LEU A 250 3.61 -19.68 15.57
N THR A 251 2.29 -19.83 15.70
CA THR A 251 1.69 -20.98 16.38
C THR A 251 1.93 -22.26 15.56
N THR A 252 1.70 -23.45 16.14
CA THR A 252 2.01 -24.73 15.45
C THR A 252 1.32 -24.87 14.08
N GLY A 253 0.09 -24.36 13.95
CA GLY A 253 -0.65 -24.31 12.69
C GLY A 253 -0.49 -23.00 11.91
N GLY A 254 0.34 -22.08 12.40
CA GLY A 254 0.39 -20.72 11.88
C GLY A 254 1.04 -20.62 10.49
N MET A 255 0.67 -19.56 9.78
CA MET A 255 1.09 -19.29 8.41
C MET A 255 1.76 -17.93 8.27
N LEU A 256 2.76 -17.87 7.40
CA LEU A 256 3.43 -16.67 6.95
C LEU A 256 2.99 -16.37 5.51
N ILE A 257 2.57 -15.14 5.26
CA ILE A 257 2.24 -14.62 3.92
C ILE A 257 3.07 -13.37 3.68
N VAL A 258 3.84 -13.36 2.59
CA VAL A 258 4.76 -12.25 2.30
C VAL A 258 4.68 -11.88 0.83
N GLU A 259 4.54 -10.58 0.57
CA GLU A 259 4.71 -10.02 -0.77
C GLU A 259 6.20 -9.87 -1.08
N ALA A 260 6.64 -10.43 -2.19
CA ALA A 260 8.04 -10.45 -2.62
C ALA A 260 8.30 -9.69 -3.93
N GLY A 261 7.27 -9.09 -4.54
CA GLY A 261 7.38 -8.45 -5.86
C GLY A 261 7.88 -9.44 -6.92
N HIS A 262 8.73 -8.99 -7.85
CA HIS A 262 9.25 -9.83 -8.94
C HIS A 262 10.44 -10.73 -8.51
N ASN A 263 10.58 -11.03 -7.22
CA ASN A 263 11.77 -11.70 -6.68
C ASN A 263 11.65 -13.23 -6.54
N GLN A 264 10.64 -13.87 -7.14
CA GLN A 264 10.41 -15.33 -7.04
C GLN A 264 11.68 -16.15 -7.31
N GLU A 265 12.28 -16.02 -8.50
CA GLU A 265 13.45 -16.82 -8.88
C GLU A 265 14.64 -16.61 -7.95
N ALA A 266 14.84 -15.38 -7.48
CA ALA A 266 15.92 -15.04 -6.56
C ALA A 266 15.68 -15.65 -5.18
N LEU A 267 14.43 -15.66 -4.71
CA LEU A 267 14.03 -16.20 -3.43
C LEU A 267 14.14 -17.74 -3.41
N GLU A 268 13.65 -18.41 -4.45
CA GLU A 268 13.76 -19.87 -4.60
C GLU A 268 15.22 -20.32 -4.67
N ARG A 269 16.09 -19.52 -5.32
CA ARG A 269 17.54 -19.77 -5.34
C ARG A 269 18.19 -19.57 -3.97
N ALA A 270 17.74 -18.59 -3.20
CA ALA A 270 18.25 -18.32 -1.85
C ALA A 270 17.81 -19.41 -0.86
N PHE A 271 16.64 -20.01 -1.07
CA PHE A 271 16.04 -21.01 -0.19
C PHE A 271 15.60 -22.28 -0.96
N PRO A 272 16.54 -23.06 -1.53
CA PRO A 272 16.24 -24.14 -2.48
C PRO A 272 15.55 -25.36 -1.86
N ARG A 273 15.40 -25.40 -0.53
CA ARG A 273 14.72 -26.48 0.21
C ARG A 273 13.38 -26.05 0.80
N THR A 274 13.02 -24.78 0.65
CA THR A 274 11.81 -24.21 1.21
C THR A 274 10.68 -24.38 0.20
N PRO A 275 9.56 -25.02 0.56
CA PRO A 275 8.47 -25.30 -0.38
C PRO A 275 7.57 -24.07 -0.51
N PHE A 276 8.02 -23.03 -1.21
CA PHE A 276 7.20 -21.85 -1.45
C PHE A 276 5.89 -22.21 -2.14
N THR A 277 4.79 -21.82 -1.52
CA THR A 277 3.47 -21.84 -2.15
C THR A 277 3.19 -20.44 -2.66
N TRP A 278 3.25 -20.24 -3.98
CA TRP A 278 2.92 -18.94 -4.56
C TRP A 278 1.41 -18.81 -4.76
N LEU A 279 0.86 -17.67 -4.33
CA LEU A 279 -0.57 -17.41 -4.31
C LEU A 279 -1.00 -16.66 -5.56
N GLU A 280 -2.09 -17.10 -6.18
CA GLU A 280 -2.68 -16.46 -7.35
C GLU A 280 -3.33 -15.13 -6.96
N THR A 281 -3.01 -14.08 -7.71
CA THR A 281 -3.54 -12.72 -7.54
C THR A 281 -3.93 -12.17 -8.91
N SER A 282 -4.66 -11.06 -8.96
CA SER A 282 -5.02 -10.39 -10.21
C SER A 282 -3.82 -9.93 -11.06
N ALA A 283 -2.62 -9.81 -10.47
CA ALA A 283 -1.39 -9.48 -11.19
C ALA A 283 -0.62 -10.72 -11.69
N GLY A 284 -0.88 -11.90 -11.15
CA GLY A 284 -0.13 -13.13 -11.41
C GLY A 284 0.05 -14.00 -10.17
N ASP A 285 0.82 -15.08 -10.32
CA ASP A 285 1.10 -16.10 -9.31
C ASP A 285 2.57 -16.09 -8.84
N GLU A 286 3.27 -14.96 -8.97
CA GLU A 286 4.69 -14.82 -8.64
C GLU A 286 5.00 -13.78 -7.53
N PHE A 287 3.98 -13.07 -7.02
CA PHE A 287 4.18 -11.89 -6.18
C PHE A 287 4.06 -12.11 -4.68
N VAL A 288 3.24 -13.08 -4.26
CA VAL A 288 2.95 -13.35 -2.86
C VAL A 288 3.17 -14.83 -2.59
N PHE A 289 3.94 -15.15 -1.57
CA PHE A 289 4.14 -16.53 -1.14
C PHE A 289 3.53 -16.80 0.22
N LEU A 290 3.16 -18.06 0.44
CA LEU A 290 2.74 -18.63 1.71
C LEU A 290 3.74 -19.70 2.16
N LEU A 291 4.03 -19.70 3.46
CA LEU A 291 4.76 -20.77 4.14
C LEU A 291 4.07 -21.09 5.47
N LYS A 292 3.85 -22.37 5.75
CA LYS A 292 3.42 -22.83 7.07
C LYS A 292 4.61 -22.89 8.02
N ARG A 293 4.37 -22.78 9.32
CA ARG A 293 5.46 -22.80 10.33
C ARG A 293 6.45 -23.95 10.16
N HIS A 294 5.97 -25.16 9.85
CA HIS A 294 6.82 -26.35 9.72
C HIS A 294 7.62 -26.40 8.41
N GLU A 295 7.33 -25.53 7.45
CA GLU A 295 8.02 -25.41 6.16
C GLU A 295 9.16 -24.38 6.21
N LEU A 296 9.13 -23.49 7.21
CA LEU A 296 10.18 -22.50 7.44
C LEU A 296 11.50 -23.19 7.85
N PRO A 297 12.65 -22.67 7.40
CA PRO A 297 13.94 -23.21 7.77
C PRO A 297 14.13 -23.18 9.29
N SER A 298 14.70 -24.25 9.84
CA SER A 298 15.14 -24.26 11.23
C SER A 298 16.32 -23.30 11.40
N VAL A 299 16.26 -22.46 12.44
CA VAL A 299 17.39 -21.62 12.89
C VAL A 299 18.57 -22.47 13.34
#